data_AF-A0A916S993-F1
#
_entry.id   AF-A0A916S993-F1
#
_cell.length_a   1.000
_cell.length_b   1.000
_cell.length_c   1.000
_cell.angle_alpha   90.00
_cell.angle_beta   90.00
_cell.angle_gamma   90.00
#
_symmetry.space_group_name_H-M   'P 1'
#
loop_
_entity.id
_entity.type
_entity.pdbx_description
1 polymer ?
#
loop_
_entity_poly.entity_id
_entity_poly.type
_entity_poly.pdbx_seq_one_letter_code
_entity_poly.pdbx_strand_id
1 'polypeptide(L)'
;MDFNLTFISLTFYFLPMYQDARSRLTPEQLEGMDKENQKEIPLGGKYGDPDEDLGPAMVFLASDASKFITGQLLPVDGRQATVR
;
A
#
# COMPACT_ATOMS: atom_id res chain seq x y z
N MET A 1 23.17 3.00 -13.81
CA MET A 1 21.99 3.35 -12.98
C MET A 1 22.35 2.90 -11.59
N ASP A 2 22.81 3.83 -10.76
CA ASP A 2 23.07 3.55 -9.35
C ASP A 2 21.71 3.39 -8.68
N PHE A 3 21.37 2.16 -8.30
CA PHE A 3 20.11 1.88 -7.62
C PHE A 3 20.18 2.48 -6.22
N ASN A 4 19.58 3.65 -6.02
CA ASN A 4 19.23 4.16 -4.70
C ASN A 4 18.26 3.16 -4.07
N LEU A 5 18.72 2.35 -3.11
CA LEU A 5 17.88 1.43 -2.35
C LEU A 5 16.97 2.24 -1.40
N THR A 6 15.87 2.74 -1.94
CA THR A 6 14.71 3.21 -1.19
C THR A 6 13.71 2.06 -1.17
N PHE A 7 13.27 1.67 0.03
CA PHE A 7 12.33 0.58 0.20
C PHE A 7 10.93 1.13 0.44
N ILE A 8 9.94 0.54 -0.23
CA ILE A 8 8.53 0.83 0.04
C ILE A 8 8.01 -0.24 0.98
N SER A 9 7.38 0.19 2.07
CA SER A 9 6.58 -0.72 2.88
C SER A 9 5.30 -1.01 2.10
N LEU A 10 5.25 -2.18 1.45
CA LEU A 10 4.06 -2.68 0.77
C LEU A 10 3.12 -3.29 1.81
N THR A 11 2.22 -2.49 2.37
CA THR A 11 1.07 -3.03 3.12
C THR A 11 -0.09 -3.16 2.14
N PHE A 12 -0.60 -4.39 2.02
CA PHE A 12 -1.57 -4.96 1.07
C PHE A 12 -2.29 -3.97 0.12
N TYR A 13 -2.07 -4.13 -1.18
CA TYR A 13 -2.89 -3.50 -2.22
C TYR A 13 -3.98 -4.48 -2.71
N PHE A 14 -4.94 -3.99 -3.49
CA PHE A 14 -6.02 -4.78 -4.10
C PHE A 14 -5.54 -5.72 -5.24
N LEU A 15 -4.50 -6.51 -4.96
CA LEU A 15 -3.85 -7.45 -5.86
C LEU A 15 -4.70 -8.70 -6.11
N PRO A 16 -4.45 -9.47 -7.19
CA PRO A 16 -5.18 -10.71 -7.47
C PRO A 16 -5.21 -11.71 -6.30
N MET A 17 -4.13 -11.80 -5.51
CA MET A 17 -4.10 -12.63 -4.30
C MET A 17 -5.08 -12.14 -3.23
N TYR A 18 -5.19 -10.82 -3.02
CA TYR A 18 -6.14 -10.24 -2.08
C TYR A 18 -7.58 -10.49 -2.53
N GLN A 19 -7.85 -10.38 -3.83
CA GLN A 19 -9.16 -10.67 -4.41
C GLN A 19 -9.54 -12.15 -4.23
N ASP A 20 -8.62 -13.07 -4.51
CA ASP A 20 -8.82 -14.51 -4.27
C ASP A 20 -9.08 -14.80 -2.79
N ALA A 21 -8.29 -14.22 -1.88
CA ALA A 21 -8.51 -14.36 -0.44
C ALA A 21 -9.90 -13.85 -0.02
N ARG A 22 -10.34 -12.69 -0.52
CA ARG A 22 -11.69 -12.15 -0.27
C ARG A 22 -12.79 -13.07 -0.82
N SER A 23 -12.58 -13.68 -1.99
CA SER A 23 -13.58 -14.53 -2.64
C SER A 23 -13.94 -15.79 -1.85
N ARG A 24 -13.05 -16.20 -0.92
CA ARG A 24 -13.21 -17.39 -0.08
C ARG A 24 -13.94 -17.12 1.24
N LEU A 25 -14.28 -15.86 1.53
CA LEU A 25 -14.92 -15.46 2.78
C LEU A 25 -16.45 -15.45 2.67
N THR A 26 -17.11 -15.73 3.79
CA THR A 26 -18.56 -15.55 3.91
C THR A 26 -18.91 -14.04 3.96
N PRO A 27 -20.16 -13.65 3.69
CA PRO A 27 -20.58 -12.24 3.78
C PRO A 27 -20.32 -11.62 5.17
N GLU A 28 -20.54 -12.38 6.24
CA GLU A 28 -20.28 -11.91 7.61
C GLU A 28 -18.78 -11.69 7.87
N GLN A 29 -17.93 -12.58 7.36
CA GLN A 29 -16.47 -12.43 7.46
C GLN A 29 -15.96 -11.24 6.65
N LEU A 30 -16.53 -11.01 5.46
CA LEU A 30 -16.22 -9.83 4.64
C LEU A 30 -16.58 -8.54 5.36
N GLU A 31 -17.76 -8.47 5.95
CA GLU A 31 -18.20 -7.28 6.69
C GLU A 31 -17.33 -7.04 7.93
N GLY A 32 -16.97 -8.11 8.66
CA GLY A 32 -16.04 -8.04 9.78
C GLY A 32 -14.69 -7.48 9.36
N MET A 33 -14.11 -8.00 8.27
CA MET A 33 -12.84 -7.53 7.73
C MET A 33 -12.92 -6.06 7.26
N ASP A 34 -13.98 -5.68 6.55
CA ASP A 34 -14.14 -4.30 6.06
C ASP A 34 -14.28 -3.30 7.23
N LYS A 35 -14.92 -3.72 8.34
CA LYS A 35 -14.98 -2.91 9.57
C LYS A 35 -13.61 -2.75 10.23
N GLU A 36 -12.78 -3.79 10.24
CA GLU A 36 -11.41 -3.66 10.79
C GLU A 36 -10.54 -2.75 9.90
N ASN A 37 -10.61 -2.91 8.57
CA ASN A 37 -9.89 -2.03 7.65
C ASN A 37 -10.27 -0.55 7.82
N GLN A 38 -11.55 -0.26 8.08
CA GLN A 38 -12.02 1.12 8.36
C GLN A 38 -11.40 1.73 9.62
N LYS A 39 -11.03 0.91 10.61
CA LYS A 39 -10.37 1.38 11.84
C LYS A 39 -8.87 1.55 11.62
N GLU A 40 -8.25 0.63 10.88
CA GLU A 40 -6.80 0.55 10.72
C GLU A 40 -6.24 1.46 9.63
N ILE A 41 -7.04 1.80 8.61
CA ILE A 41 -6.61 2.56 7.43
C ILE A 41 -7.31 3.93 7.45
N PRO A 42 -6.68 4.97 8.02
CA PRO A 42 -7.29 6.30 8.15
C PRO A 42 -7.77 6.89 6.82
N LEU A 43 -7.03 6.65 5.73
CA LEU A 43 -7.37 7.15 4.41
C LEU A 43 -8.28 6.15 3.69
N GLY A 44 -9.58 6.45 3.63
CA GLY A 44 -10.55 5.66 2.84
C GLY A 44 -10.98 4.33 3.44
N GLY A 45 -10.33 3.85 4.52
CA GLY A 45 -10.74 2.65 5.24
C GLY A 45 -10.60 1.35 4.44
N LYS A 46 -9.81 1.36 3.37
CA LYS A 46 -9.66 0.26 2.42
C LYS A 46 -8.23 0.22 1.90
N TYR A 47 -7.81 -0.96 1.46
CA TYR A 47 -6.55 -1.11 0.73
C TYR A 47 -6.59 -0.37 -0.60
N GLY A 48 -5.45 0.21 -0.97
CA GLY A 48 -5.30 0.97 -2.20
C GLY A 48 -5.28 0.12 -3.46
N ASP A 49 -5.50 0.77 -4.58
CA ASP A 49 -5.33 0.20 -5.92
C ASP A 49 -3.84 0.30 -6.34
N PRO A 50 -3.23 -0.80 -6.83
CA PRO A 50 -1.81 -0.78 -7.17
C PRO A 50 -1.48 0.15 -8.35
N ASP A 51 -2.39 0.36 -9.29
CA ASP A 51 -2.15 1.20 -10.46
C ASP A 51 -2.38 2.68 -10.10
N GLU A 52 -3.42 2.99 -9.32
CA GLU A 52 -3.77 4.36 -8.95
C GLU A 52 -2.97 4.91 -7.76
N ASP A 53 -2.71 4.10 -6.72
CA ASP A 53 -2.09 4.57 -5.48
C ASP A 53 -0.59 4.26 -5.40
N LEU A 54 -0.15 3.07 -5.82
CA LEU A 54 1.27 2.68 -5.81
C LEU A 54 2.01 3.14 -7.06
N GLY A 55 1.40 3.03 -8.23
CA GLY A 55 1.98 3.39 -9.53
C GLY A 55 2.66 4.77 -9.53
N PRO A 56 1.98 5.85 -9.11
CA PRO A 56 2.57 7.19 -9.06
C PRO A 56 3.77 7.29 -8.11
N ALA A 57 3.75 6.60 -6.97
CA ALA A 57 4.87 6.57 -6.03
C ALA A 57 6.09 5.87 -6.64
N MET A 58 5.87 4.77 -7.39
CA MET A 58 6.93 4.08 -8.14
C MET A 58 7.53 4.98 -9.22
N VAL A 59 6.70 5.71 -9.96
CA VAL A 59 7.16 6.67 -10.97
C VAL A 59 8.01 7.77 -10.33
N PHE A 60 7.58 8.32 -9.20
CA PHE A 60 8.37 9.31 -8.45
C PHE A 60 9.75 8.76 -8.07
N LEU A 61 9.79 7.56 -7.51
CA LEU A 61 11.03 6.92 -7.07
C LEU A 61 11.97 6.57 -8.22
N ALA A 62 11.43 6.21 -9.38
CA ALA A 62 12.21 5.96 -10.59
C ALA A 62 12.70 7.26 -11.28
N SER A 63 12.13 8.42 -10.94
CA SER A 63 12.47 9.70 -11.57
C SER A 63 13.65 10.41 -10.92
N ASP A 64 14.25 11.38 -11.64
CA ASP A 64 15.30 12.25 -11.09
C ASP A 64 14.84 13.10 -9.89
N ALA A 65 13.53 13.22 -9.65
CA ALA A 65 12.99 13.95 -8.51
C ALA A 65 13.36 13.28 -7.16
N SER A 66 13.64 11.97 -7.16
CA SER A 66 14.02 11.22 -5.97
C SER A 66 15.55 11.14 -5.76
N LYS A 67 16.38 11.76 -6.62
CA LYS A 67 17.83 11.51 -6.67
C LYS A 67 18.62 11.72 -5.37
N PHE A 68 18.07 12.51 -4.44
CA PHE A 68 18.69 12.80 -3.13
C PHE A 68 17.96 12.13 -1.95
N ILE A 69 17.03 11.22 -2.25
CA ILE A 69 16.28 10.43 -1.28
C ILE A 69 16.77 8.99 -1.37
N THR A 70 17.46 8.53 -0.33
CA THR A 70 18.07 7.18 -0.29
C THR A 70 18.03 6.60 1.12
N GLY A 71 17.96 5.27 1.23
CA GLY A 71 17.93 4.53 2.50
C GLY A 71 16.68 4.77 3.35
N GLN A 72 15.62 5.33 2.76
CA GLN A 72 14.38 5.63 3.47
C GLN A 72 13.34 4.51 3.29
N LEU A 73 12.46 4.38 4.28
CA LEU A 73 11.20 3.65 4.16
C LEU A 73 10.08 4.66 3.88
N LEU A 74 9.44 4.53 2.73
CA LEU A 74 8.31 5.38 2.35
C LEU A 74 7.02 4.55 2.38
N PRO A 75 6.15 4.71 3.40
CA PRO A 75 4.88 4.01 3.46
C PRO A 75 3.89 4.62 2.46
N VAL A 76 3.26 3.78 1.64
CA VAL A 76 2.22 4.16 0.67
C VAL A 76 0.95 3.34 0.97
N ASP A 77 0.47 3.42 2.21
CA ASP A 77 -0.52 2.48 2.76
C ASP A 77 -1.73 3.18 3.41
N GLY A 78 -2.01 4.42 3.03
CA GLY A 78 -3.12 5.18 3.62
C GLY A 78 -2.92 5.53 5.11
N ARG A 79 -1.66 5.59 5.57
CA ARG A 79 -1.26 5.82 6.98
C ARG A 79 -1.62 4.64 7.88
N GLN A 80 -1.57 3.43 7.35
CA GLN A 80 -1.78 2.21 8.13
C GLN A 80 -0.58 1.95 9.04
N ALA A 81 0.64 2.05 8.51
CA ALA A 81 1.87 1.97 9.30
C ALA A 81 2.48 3.36 9.54
N THR A 82 3.27 3.48 10.61
CA THR A 82 4.11 4.65 10.87
C THR A 82 5.56 4.19 10.97
N VAL A 83 6.43 4.81 10.18
CA VAL A 83 7.88 4.61 10.28
C VAL A 83 8.42 5.37 11.50
N ARG A 84 9.33 4.74 12.27
CA ARG A 84 9.97 5.32 13.46
C ARG A 84 11.41 4.85 13.56
#